data_AF-A0A0A8EEZ1-F1
#
_entry.id   AF-A0A0A8EEZ1-F1
#
_cell.length_a   1.000
_cell.length_b   1.000
_cell.length_c   1.000
_cell.angle_alpha   90.00
_cell.angle_beta   90.00
_cell.angle_gamma   90.00
#
_symmetry.space_group_name_H-M   'P 1'
#
loop_
_entity.id
_entity.type
_entity.pdbx_description
1 polymer ?
#
loop_
_entity_poly.entity_id
_entity_poly.type
_entity_poly.pdbx_seq_one_letter_code
_entity_poly.pdbx_strand_id
1 'polypeptide(L)'
;MAKGAKALIAEAKKHVGFREGPNNQNPFSAHYGRDHESWCADFVSYCGWASGNHDVIPNYSYCPNGVAYYRSKGRFSEYPVIGGPVFYGPGGSHHTGICIGYTADTITTIEGNTNNDGSAEGNGVYLKSRSRKSTNVYGYGIPDFPEGVVLADPAWKGKVGVVYFGQEASAADIPSGGQPDPKPDPQPGPTPTPGGDMPKSVWLHNGTHSKVQRGEWMTVDVTANHDGTIVPPQNRDQYFTSNVKLQVSGVEAGATIRGRFLKFKPNGDPDGGYSEVEQISTVGDSFLGFSACGHMNPKASLMFQMQVDGSGDAIVVNRTAEALYW
;
A
#
# COMPACT_ATOMS: atom_id res chain seq x y z
N MET A 1 -23.31 12.08 1.69
CA MET A 1 -22.78 10.93 0.93
C MET A 1 -21.27 11.00 1.03
N ALA A 2 -20.68 10.00 1.71
CA ALA A 2 -19.25 9.88 1.92
C ALA A 2 -18.46 9.95 0.59
N LYS A 3 -17.25 10.54 0.63
CA LYS A 3 -16.37 10.70 -0.54
C LYS A 3 -15.35 9.57 -0.73
N GLY A 4 -15.26 8.66 0.24
CA GLY A 4 -14.45 7.46 0.15
C GLY A 4 -13.15 7.49 0.94
N ALA A 5 -12.51 6.32 1.03
CA ALA A 5 -11.28 6.10 1.77
C ALA A 5 -10.11 6.90 1.18
N LYS A 6 -10.01 7.04 -0.15
CA LYS A 6 -8.94 7.83 -0.79
C LYS A 6 -8.99 9.30 -0.38
N ALA A 7 -10.20 9.88 -0.32
CA ALA A 7 -10.38 11.27 0.11
C ALA A 7 -10.00 11.46 1.58
N LEU A 8 -10.39 10.53 2.45
CA LEU A 8 -10.02 10.56 3.87
C LEU A 8 -8.50 10.49 4.08
N ILE A 9 -7.83 9.56 3.39
CA ILE A 9 -6.38 9.38 3.49
C ILE A 9 -5.64 10.58 2.91
N ALA A 10 -6.11 11.13 1.78
CA ALA A 10 -5.53 12.33 1.18
C ALA A 10 -5.64 13.54 2.12
N GLU A 11 -6.78 13.69 2.83
CA GLU A 11 -6.96 14.73 3.83
C GLU A 11 -5.99 14.55 5.00
N ALA A 12 -5.92 13.35 5.58
CA ALA A 12 -5.01 13.06 6.69
C ALA A 12 -3.53 13.33 6.33
N LYS A 13 -3.12 13.00 5.10
CA LYS A 13 -1.74 13.24 4.59
C LYS A 13 -1.35 14.72 4.60
N LYS A 14 -2.28 15.65 4.38
CA LYS A 14 -1.99 17.11 4.39
C LYS A 14 -1.47 17.59 5.73
N HIS A 15 -1.82 16.90 6.81
CA HIS A 15 -1.50 17.30 8.17
C HIS A 15 -0.23 16.65 8.69
N VAL A 16 0.36 15.67 7.99
CA VAL A 16 1.62 15.03 8.42
C VAL A 16 2.71 16.07 8.57
N GLY A 17 3.37 16.07 9.74
CA GLY A 17 4.36 17.08 10.11
C GLY A 17 3.79 18.27 10.88
N PHE A 18 2.47 18.39 11.03
CA PHE A 18 1.85 19.35 11.93
C PHE A 18 2.39 19.19 13.35
N ARG A 19 2.57 20.33 14.04
CA ARG A 19 2.96 20.43 15.44
C ARG A 19 1.93 21.28 16.17
N GLU A 20 1.49 20.79 17.31
CA GLU A 20 0.57 21.54 18.17
C GLU A 20 1.24 22.77 18.78
N GLY A 21 0.41 23.74 19.18
CA GLY A 21 0.81 24.85 20.03
C GLY A 21 0.80 24.48 21.53
N PRO A 22 1.13 25.43 22.41
CA PRO A 22 1.20 25.19 23.85
C PRO A 22 -0.09 24.57 24.41
N ASN A 23 0.07 23.66 25.38
CA ASN A 23 -1.05 22.96 26.05
C ASN A 23 -2.00 22.30 25.03
N ASN A 24 -1.53 21.44 24.12
CA ASN A 24 -2.35 20.75 23.12
C ASN A 24 -3.17 21.66 22.19
N GLN A 25 -2.77 22.93 22.01
CA GLN A 25 -3.50 23.84 21.12
C GLN A 25 -3.42 23.32 19.67
N ASN A 26 -4.56 23.00 19.08
CA ASN A 26 -4.61 22.40 17.76
C ASN A 26 -5.88 22.82 16.97
N PRO A 27 -5.80 22.87 15.64
CA PRO A 27 -6.93 23.30 14.81
C PRO A 27 -8.07 22.27 14.75
N PHE A 28 -7.80 21.00 15.10
CA PHE A 28 -8.76 19.89 14.98
C PHE A 28 -9.81 19.95 16.09
N SER A 29 -9.41 20.13 17.34
CA SER A 29 -10.32 20.37 18.48
C SER A 29 -11.02 21.73 18.33
N ALA A 30 -10.27 22.76 17.91
CA ALA A 30 -10.82 24.12 17.71
C ALA A 30 -11.92 24.15 16.64
N HIS A 31 -11.81 23.35 15.57
CA HIS A 31 -12.85 23.22 14.56
C HIS A 31 -14.22 22.82 15.15
N TYR A 32 -14.22 22.00 16.20
CA TYR A 32 -15.42 21.56 16.91
C TYR A 32 -15.76 22.43 18.12
N GLY A 33 -15.06 23.55 18.33
CA GLY A 33 -15.24 24.42 19.49
C GLY A 33 -14.86 23.77 20.82
N ARG A 34 -13.96 22.78 20.79
CA ARG A 34 -13.48 22.08 21.99
C ARG A 34 -12.25 22.77 22.57
N ASP A 35 -12.12 22.71 23.88
CA ASP A 35 -10.98 23.22 24.60
C ASP A 35 -9.71 22.39 24.32
N HIS A 36 -8.59 22.83 24.88
CA HIS A 36 -7.30 22.17 24.77
C HIS A 36 -7.35 20.77 25.43
N GLU A 37 -7.41 19.72 24.61
CA GLU A 37 -7.57 18.33 25.07
C GLU A 37 -6.70 17.35 24.28
N SER A 38 -6.75 16.07 24.65
CA SER A 38 -6.12 15.01 23.87
C SER A 38 -6.83 14.81 22.52
N TRP A 39 -6.23 15.33 21.46
CA TRP A 39 -6.88 15.50 20.15
C TRP A 39 -6.68 14.38 19.11
N CYS A 40 -6.26 13.16 19.51
CA CYS A 40 -6.10 12.06 18.54
C CYS A 40 -7.43 11.69 17.85
N ALA A 41 -8.52 11.66 18.61
CA ALA A 41 -9.87 11.41 18.10
C ALA A 41 -10.44 12.61 17.33
N ASP A 42 -10.15 13.83 17.78
CA ASP A 42 -10.52 15.05 17.06
C ASP A 42 -9.87 15.11 15.69
N PHE A 43 -8.61 14.69 15.57
CA PHE A 43 -7.91 14.62 14.29
C PHE A 43 -8.61 13.67 13.31
N VAL A 44 -8.97 12.46 13.75
CA VAL A 44 -9.68 11.50 12.90
C VAL A 44 -11.06 12.04 12.51
N SER A 45 -11.79 12.62 13.47
CA SER A 45 -13.09 13.25 13.24
C SER A 45 -12.99 14.40 12.25
N TYR A 46 -11.99 15.26 12.40
CA TYR A 46 -11.72 16.37 11.49
C TYR A 46 -11.42 15.86 10.08
N CYS A 47 -10.55 14.85 9.93
CA CYS A 47 -10.27 14.25 8.63
C CYS A 47 -11.55 13.67 8.00
N GLY A 48 -12.40 13.04 8.81
CA GLY A 48 -13.73 12.58 8.40
C GLY A 48 -14.58 13.72 7.86
N TRP A 49 -14.70 14.82 8.58
CA TRP A 49 -15.47 15.99 8.15
C TRP A 49 -14.88 16.67 6.91
N ALA A 50 -13.59 17.02 6.93
CA ALA A 50 -12.91 17.80 5.89
C ALA A 50 -12.81 17.04 4.56
N SER A 51 -12.75 15.70 4.60
CA SER A 51 -12.80 14.87 3.39
C SER A 51 -14.21 14.63 2.86
N GLY A 52 -15.26 15.04 3.58
CA GLY A 52 -16.66 14.76 3.22
C GLY A 52 -17.12 13.34 3.60
N ASN A 53 -16.47 12.69 4.56
CA ASN A 53 -16.74 11.34 5.07
C ASN A 53 -17.41 11.31 6.47
N HIS A 54 -17.96 12.43 6.96
CA HIS A 54 -18.58 12.53 8.30
C HIS A 54 -19.79 11.60 8.52
N ASP A 55 -20.40 11.10 7.44
CA ASP A 55 -21.48 10.11 7.51
C ASP A 55 -20.98 8.72 7.96
N VAL A 56 -19.68 8.42 7.73
CA VAL A 56 -19.09 7.09 7.94
C VAL A 56 -17.90 7.10 8.91
N ILE A 57 -17.29 8.27 9.11
CA ILE A 57 -16.36 8.57 10.20
C ILE A 57 -17.09 9.46 11.20
N PRO A 58 -17.48 8.95 12.38
CA PRO A 58 -18.25 9.74 13.33
C PRO A 58 -17.43 10.92 13.85
N ASN A 59 -18.12 11.95 14.34
CA ASN A 59 -17.48 12.97 15.17
C ASN A 59 -17.37 12.45 16.61
N TYR A 60 -16.16 12.15 17.06
CA TYR A 60 -15.82 11.74 18.41
C TYR A 60 -14.53 12.42 18.89
N SER A 61 -14.53 12.94 20.11
CA SER A 61 -13.32 13.37 20.82
C SER A 61 -12.80 12.31 21.80
N TYR A 62 -13.55 11.22 22.00
CA TYR A 62 -13.22 10.15 22.94
C TYR A 62 -13.22 8.79 22.23
N CYS A 63 -12.08 8.09 22.23
CA CYS A 63 -11.87 6.85 21.47
C CYS A 63 -12.96 5.77 21.72
N PRO A 64 -13.42 5.51 22.96
CA PRO A 64 -14.51 4.58 23.21
C PRO A 64 -15.82 4.92 22.50
N ASN A 65 -16.11 6.20 22.24
CA ASN A 65 -17.29 6.58 21.45
C ASN A 65 -17.15 6.15 19.99
N GLY A 66 -15.94 6.25 19.42
CA GLY A 66 -15.63 5.69 18.10
C GLY A 66 -15.82 4.17 18.06
N VAL A 67 -15.25 3.46 19.04
CA VAL A 67 -15.44 2.00 19.19
C VAL A 67 -16.92 1.65 19.28
N ALA A 68 -17.68 2.32 20.15
CA ALA A 68 -19.10 2.07 20.35
C ALA A 68 -19.91 2.33 19.07
N TYR A 69 -19.60 3.39 18.33
CA TYR A 69 -20.23 3.70 17.05
C TYR A 69 -20.09 2.53 16.06
N TYR A 70 -18.85 2.09 15.80
CA TYR A 70 -18.61 1.00 14.84
C TYR A 70 -19.19 -0.34 15.31
N ARG A 71 -19.11 -0.65 16.61
CA ARG A 71 -19.73 -1.86 17.17
C ARG A 71 -21.26 -1.83 17.05
N SER A 72 -21.91 -0.70 17.31
CA SER A 72 -23.37 -0.56 17.19
C SER A 72 -23.89 -0.80 15.76
N LYS A 73 -23.02 -0.59 14.77
CA LYS A 73 -23.30 -0.82 13.35
C LYS A 73 -22.90 -2.23 12.88
N GLY A 74 -22.32 -3.06 13.73
CA GLY A 74 -21.74 -4.34 13.33
C GLY A 74 -20.50 -4.20 12.42
N ARG A 75 -19.81 -3.06 12.51
CA ARG A 75 -18.72 -2.65 11.61
C ARG A 75 -17.42 -2.39 12.38
N PHE A 76 -17.07 -3.30 13.28
CA PHE A 76 -15.82 -3.28 14.03
C PHE A 76 -15.07 -4.59 13.81
N SER A 77 -13.77 -4.53 13.59
CA SER A 77 -12.93 -5.70 13.30
C SER A 77 -11.66 -5.71 14.15
N GLU A 78 -11.14 -6.90 14.43
CA GLU A 78 -9.79 -7.07 14.98
C GLU A 78 -8.71 -7.01 13.90
N TYR A 79 -9.11 -7.00 12.62
CA TYR A 79 -8.23 -6.96 11.47
C TYR A 79 -8.18 -5.55 10.86
N PRO A 80 -7.04 -5.13 10.29
CA PRO A 80 -6.88 -3.82 9.70
C PRO A 80 -7.80 -3.57 8.53
N VAL A 81 -8.15 -2.29 8.37
CA VAL A 81 -9.09 -1.76 7.38
C VAL A 81 -8.49 -0.50 6.79
N ILE A 82 -8.27 -0.46 5.49
CA ILE A 82 -7.75 0.73 4.81
C ILE A 82 -8.79 1.86 4.89
N GLY A 83 -8.35 3.04 5.34
CA GLY A 83 -9.21 4.19 5.62
C GLY A 83 -10.00 4.06 6.92
N GLY A 84 -9.92 2.94 7.63
CA GLY A 84 -10.58 2.74 8.91
C GLY A 84 -9.79 3.35 10.08
N PRO A 85 -10.48 3.87 11.11
CA PRO A 85 -9.82 4.24 12.35
C PRO A 85 -9.34 3.00 13.09
N VAL A 86 -8.06 2.96 13.46
CA VAL A 86 -7.50 2.00 14.41
C VAL A 86 -7.65 2.55 15.82
N PHE A 87 -7.92 1.68 16.79
CA PHE A 87 -8.04 2.02 18.21
C PHE A 87 -7.03 1.23 19.04
N TYR A 88 -6.44 1.89 20.03
CA TYR A 88 -5.38 1.34 20.85
C TYR A 88 -5.72 1.33 22.35
N GLY A 89 -5.05 0.44 23.09
CA GLY A 89 -5.17 0.29 24.53
C GLY A 89 -6.40 -0.55 24.97
N PRO A 90 -6.54 -0.80 26.27
CA PRO A 90 -7.67 -1.55 26.82
C PRO A 90 -9.01 -0.95 26.38
N GLY A 91 -9.85 -1.79 25.77
CA GLY A 91 -11.14 -1.36 25.21
C GLY A 91 -11.05 -0.36 24.06
N GLY A 92 -9.86 -0.12 23.51
CA GLY A 92 -9.63 0.89 22.46
C GLY A 92 -9.68 2.32 22.97
N SER A 93 -9.39 2.54 24.26
CA SER A 93 -9.63 3.82 24.93
C SER A 93 -8.47 4.81 24.88
N HIS A 94 -7.24 4.38 24.57
CA HIS A 94 -6.04 5.18 24.77
C HIS A 94 -5.71 6.09 23.58
N HIS A 95 -5.83 5.59 22.35
CA HIS A 95 -5.38 6.34 21.18
C HIS A 95 -6.10 5.86 19.91
N THR A 96 -6.06 6.67 18.86
CA THR A 96 -6.61 6.33 17.55
C THR A 96 -5.82 6.97 16.41
N GLY A 97 -5.94 6.40 15.22
CA GLY A 97 -5.36 6.92 13.99
C GLY A 97 -6.05 6.33 12.77
N ILE A 98 -5.63 6.73 11.57
CA ILE A 98 -6.22 6.24 10.31
C ILE A 98 -5.28 5.21 9.71
N CYS A 99 -5.73 3.97 9.51
CA CYS A 99 -4.95 2.92 8.85
C CYS A 99 -4.90 3.19 7.34
N ILE A 100 -3.69 3.34 6.79
CA ILE A 100 -3.46 3.64 5.37
C ILE A 100 -2.77 2.49 4.62
N GLY A 101 -2.32 1.48 5.36
CA GLY A 101 -1.67 0.28 4.84
C GLY A 101 -1.48 -0.77 5.92
N TYR A 102 -1.30 -2.01 5.51
CA TYR A 102 -0.89 -3.10 6.38
C TYR A 102 -0.11 -4.16 5.59
N THR A 103 0.74 -4.88 6.30
CA THR A 103 1.42 -6.11 5.83
C THR A 103 1.00 -7.28 6.72
N ALA A 104 1.63 -8.44 6.55
CA ALA A 104 1.42 -9.60 7.41
C ALA A 104 1.66 -9.30 8.89
N ASP A 105 2.54 -8.33 9.18
CA ASP A 105 3.07 -8.08 10.52
C ASP A 105 2.89 -6.65 11.02
N THR A 106 2.68 -5.68 10.12
CA THR A 106 2.59 -4.26 10.47
C THR A 106 1.32 -3.59 9.97
N ILE A 107 0.93 -2.51 10.63
CA ILE A 107 0.04 -1.48 10.10
C ILE A 107 0.84 -0.19 9.89
N THR A 108 0.48 0.54 8.85
CA THR A 108 0.90 1.91 8.59
C THR A 108 -0.28 2.83 8.81
N THR A 109 -0.11 3.85 9.64
CA THR A 109 -1.18 4.75 10.08
C THR A 109 -0.75 6.21 10.01
N ILE A 110 -1.74 7.11 9.88
CA ILE A 110 -1.56 8.54 10.14
C ILE A 110 -2.29 8.84 11.45
N GLU A 111 -1.56 9.31 12.45
CA GLU A 111 -2.06 9.51 13.80
C GLU A 111 -1.82 10.95 14.22
N GLY A 112 -2.84 11.60 14.79
CA GLY A 112 -2.75 12.91 15.42
C GLY A 112 -2.57 12.76 16.92
N ASN A 113 -2.04 13.79 17.58
CA ASN A 113 -1.63 13.75 18.98
C ASN A 113 -0.76 12.52 19.30
N THR A 114 0.24 12.27 18.45
CA THR A 114 1.31 11.30 18.72
C THR A 114 2.67 12.01 18.67
N ASN A 115 3.74 11.30 19.02
CA ASN A 115 5.12 11.74 18.87
C ASN A 115 5.98 10.64 18.20
N ASN A 116 7.28 10.87 18.08
CA ASN A 116 8.23 9.90 17.51
C ASN A 116 8.18 8.53 18.22
N ASP A 117 7.98 8.53 19.54
CA ASP A 117 7.93 7.30 20.35
C ASP A 117 6.53 6.66 20.39
N GLY A 118 5.50 7.34 19.87
CA GLY A 118 4.14 6.81 19.75
C GLY A 118 3.30 6.89 21.02
N SER A 119 3.65 7.78 21.95
CA SER A 119 2.91 8.04 23.19
C SER A 119 1.51 8.60 22.92
N ALA A 120 0.57 8.33 23.82
CA ALA A 120 -0.78 8.90 23.82
C ALA A 120 -0.80 10.40 24.15
N GLU A 121 0.30 10.94 24.69
CA GLU A 121 0.57 12.37 24.83
C GLU A 121 1.59 12.78 23.77
N GLY A 122 1.08 13.04 22.57
CA GLY A 122 1.85 13.45 21.43
C GLY A 122 1.93 14.95 21.27
N ASN A 123 2.58 15.38 20.19
CA ASN A 123 2.79 16.80 19.90
C ASN A 123 2.54 17.15 18.43
N GLY A 124 1.93 16.24 17.66
CA GLY A 124 1.77 16.45 16.23
C GLY A 124 1.12 15.29 15.50
N VAL A 125 1.11 15.41 14.17
CA VAL A 125 0.59 14.40 13.26
C VAL A 125 1.75 13.68 12.58
N TYR A 126 1.75 12.34 12.64
CA TYR A 126 2.86 11.52 12.18
C TYR A 126 2.38 10.30 11.41
N LEU A 127 3.23 9.85 10.49
CA LEU A 127 3.17 8.50 9.95
C LEU A 127 3.73 7.54 10.99
N LYS A 128 2.99 6.47 11.32
CA LYS A 128 3.43 5.44 12.27
C LYS A 128 3.41 4.07 11.60
N SER A 129 4.41 3.26 11.93
CA SER A 129 4.44 1.83 11.64
C SER A 129 4.39 1.10 12.97
N ARG A 130 3.37 0.25 13.16
CA ARG A 130 3.16 -0.50 14.40
C ARG A 130 2.93 -1.97 14.08
N SER A 131 3.29 -2.88 14.97
CA SER A 131 2.94 -4.29 14.79
C SER A 131 1.42 -4.44 14.83
N ARG A 132 0.83 -5.01 13.77
CA ARG A 132 -0.64 -5.19 13.68
C ARG A 132 -1.16 -6.27 14.63
N LYS A 133 -0.27 -7.14 15.12
CA LYS A 133 -0.56 -8.23 16.08
C LYS A 133 -0.22 -7.82 17.52
N SER A 134 0.14 -6.55 17.76
CA SER A 134 0.40 -6.04 19.10
C SER A 134 -0.85 -6.15 19.96
N THR A 135 -0.69 -6.55 21.22
CA THR A 135 -1.77 -6.57 22.21
C THR A 135 -2.33 -5.18 22.52
N ASN A 136 -1.59 -4.12 22.15
CA ASN A 136 -2.06 -2.75 22.28
C ASN A 136 -2.98 -2.32 21.13
N VAL A 137 -3.03 -3.04 20.01
CA VAL A 137 -4.01 -2.82 18.94
C VAL A 137 -5.31 -3.48 19.38
N TYR A 138 -6.33 -2.66 19.67
CA TYR A 138 -7.62 -3.17 20.12
C TYR A 138 -8.53 -3.57 18.95
N GLY A 139 -8.50 -2.80 17.87
CA GLY A 139 -9.27 -3.10 16.67
C GLY A 139 -9.47 -1.88 15.78
N TYR A 140 -10.34 -2.04 14.78
CA TYR A 140 -10.53 -1.12 13.68
C TYR A 140 -12.01 -0.88 13.43
N GLY A 141 -12.38 0.37 13.20
CA GLY A 141 -13.66 0.70 12.60
C GLY A 141 -13.66 0.33 11.11
N ILE A 142 -14.79 -0.16 10.60
CA ILE A 142 -15.01 -0.40 9.17
C ILE A 142 -15.97 0.69 8.66
N PRO A 143 -15.50 1.80 8.08
CA PRO A 143 -16.39 2.82 7.51
C PRO A 143 -17.19 2.25 6.33
N ASP A 144 -18.37 2.80 6.09
CA ASP A 144 -19.24 2.39 4.97
C ASP A 144 -19.02 3.23 3.72
N PHE A 145 -17.78 3.20 3.21
CA PHE A 145 -17.42 3.96 2.02
C PHE A 145 -18.22 3.49 0.80
N PRO A 146 -18.63 4.42 -0.09
CA PRO A 146 -19.46 4.09 -1.25
C PRO A 146 -18.77 3.16 -2.25
N GLU A 147 -17.44 3.20 -2.34
CA GLU A 147 -16.63 2.31 -3.17
C GLU A 147 -16.37 0.94 -2.53
N GLY A 148 -16.88 0.70 -1.32
CA GLY A 148 -16.58 -0.48 -0.52
C GLY A 148 -15.33 -0.33 0.35
N VAL A 149 -14.87 -1.44 0.92
CA VAL A 149 -13.78 -1.47 1.90
C VAL A 149 -12.69 -2.47 1.54
N VAL A 150 -11.44 -2.11 1.84
CA VAL A 150 -10.28 -3.01 1.75
C VAL A 150 -9.85 -3.41 3.15
N LEU A 151 -9.85 -4.71 3.46
CA LEU A 151 -9.59 -5.20 4.82
C LEU A 151 -8.97 -6.60 4.85
N ALA A 152 -8.45 -6.97 6.02
CA ALA A 152 -7.86 -8.29 6.26
C ALA A 152 -8.74 -9.23 7.10
N ASP A 153 -10.00 -8.88 7.34
CA ASP A 153 -10.93 -9.69 8.13
C ASP A 153 -11.52 -10.87 7.32
N PRO A 154 -11.19 -12.13 7.67
CA PRO A 154 -11.71 -13.29 6.96
C PRO A 154 -13.23 -13.42 7.02
N ALA A 155 -13.88 -12.89 8.07
CA ALA A 155 -15.34 -12.92 8.24
C ALA A 155 -16.07 -11.99 7.25
N TRP A 156 -15.34 -11.13 6.55
CA TRP A 156 -15.87 -10.25 5.51
C TRP A 156 -15.57 -10.72 4.09
N LYS A 157 -14.80 -11.80 3.92
CA LYS A 157 -14.48 -12.37 2.61
C LYS A 157 -15.76 -12.76 1.86
N GLY A 158 -15.88 -12.29 0.62
CA GLY A 158 -17.00 -12.60 -0.27
C GLY A 158 -18.27 -11.75 -0.04
N LYS A 159 -18.26 -10.82 0.92
CA LYS A 159 -19.35 -9.84 1.05
C LYS A 159 -19.30 -8.80 -0.07
N VAL A 160 -20.46 -8.35 -0.52
CA VAL A 160 -20.59 -7.29 -1.53
C VAL A 160 -19.90 -6.02 -1.03
N GLY A 161 -19.12 -5.36 -1.89
CA GLY A 161 -18.38 -4.14 -1.54
C GLY A 161 -17.16 -4.38 -0.64
N VAL A 162 -16.66 -5.63 -0.55
CA VAL A 162 -15.45 -5.95 0.20
C VAL A 162 -14.35 -6.45 -0.73
N VAL A 163 -13.20 -5.81 -0.63
CA VAL A 163 -11.92 -6.31 -1.16
C VAL A 163 -11.13 -6.89 0.01
N TYR A 164 -10.94 -8.21 -0.01
CA TYR A 164 -10.22 -8.91 1.05
C TYR A 164 -8.77 -9.17 0.64
N PHE A 165 -7.83 -8.64 1.43
CA PHE A 165 -6.42 -9.03 1.39
C PHE A 165 -5.96 -9.42 2.78
N GLY A 166 -5.66 -10.71 2.98
CA GLY A 166 -5.31 -11.22 4.31
C GLY A 166 -3.94 -10.73 4.81
N GLN A 167 -2.99 -10.54 3.88
CA GLN A 167 -1.60 -10.25 4.22
C GLN A 167 -1.28 -8.77 4.01
N GLU A 168 -1.50 -8.21 2.83
CA GLU A 168 -1.01 -6.87 2.51
C GLU A 168 -2.04 -6.07 1.71
N ALA A 169 -2.20 -4.80 2.07
CA ALA A 169 -2.94 -3.82 1.29
C ALA A 169 -2.53 -2.40 1.68
N SER A 170 -2.88 -1.44 0.82
CA SER A 170 -2.61 -0.02 0.96
C SER A 170 -3.75 0.83 0.41
N ALA A 171 -3.62 2.15 0.52
CA ALA A 171 -4.52 3.09 -0.14
C ALA A 171 -4.61 2.92 -1.68
N ALA A 172 -3.61 2.28 -2.31
CA ALA A 172 -3.63 2.00 -3.74
C ALA A 172 -4.72 0.98 -4.11
N ASP A 173 -5.03 0.07 -3.19
CA ASP A 173 -5.96 -1.04 -3.41
C ASP A 173 -7.43 -0.65 -3.28
N ILE A 174 -7.71 0.61 -2.92
CA ILE A 174 -9.08 1.13 -2.81
C ILE A 174 -9.71 1.21 -4.21
N PRO A 175 -10.89 0.59 -4.44
CA PRO A 175 -11.59 0.66 -5.72
C PRO A 175 -11.88 2.10 -6.16
N SER A 176 -11.78 2.39 -7.46
CA SER A 176 -11.86 3.76 -7.99
C SER A 176 -13.28 4.36 -8.08
N GLY A 177 -14.30 3.74 -7.47
CA GLY A 177 -15.65 4.29 -7.38
C GLY A 177 -16.49 4.10 -8.65
N GLY A 178 -17.34 3.09 -8.59
CA GLY A 178 -18.32 2.61 -9.57
C GLY A 178 -18.78 1.25 -9.04
N GLN A 179 -19.98 0.75 -9.39
CA GLN A 179 -20.20 -0.68 -9.16
C GLN A 179 -18.97 -1.42 -9.66
N PRO A 180 -18.50 -2.49 -8.96
CA PRO A 180 -17.51 -3.33 -9.58
C PRO A 180 -18.13 -3.70 -10.93
N ASP A 181 -17.52 -3.24 -12.02
CA ASP A 181 -17.66 -4.00 -13.24
C ASP A 181 -17.40 -5.43 -12.80
N PRO A 182 -18.26 -6.40 -13.17
CA PRO A 182 -17.87 -7.78 -13.03
C PRO A 182 -16.46 -7.82 -13.57
N LYS A 183 -15.48 -8.09 -12.70
CA LYS A 183 -14.20 -8.56 -13.21
C LYS A 183 -14.62 -9.67 -14.17
N PRO A 184 -14.20 -9.64 -15.44
CA PRO A 184 -14.45 -10.75 -16.34
C PRO A 184 -14.15 -12.01 -15.54
N ASP A 185 -15.06 -13.00 -15.59
CA ASP A 185 -14.94 -14.28 -14.88
C ASP A 185 -13.48 -14.63 -14.70
N PRO A 186 -13.02 -15.05 -13.50
CA PRO A 186 -11.60 -15.24 -13.22
C PRO A 186 -10.96 -15.83 -14.45
N GLN A 187 -10.25 -14.99 -15.22
CA GLN A 187 -9.63 -15.51 -16.40
C GLN A 187 -8.71 -16.59 -15.83
N PRO A 188 -8.75 -17.81 -16.38
CA PRO A 188 -7.65 -18.73 -16.19
C PRO A 188 -6.40 -17.88 -16.34
N GLY A 189 -5.54 -17.86 -15.32
CA GLY A 189 -4.35 -17.00 -15.31
C GLY A 189 -3.77 -17.00 -16.71
N PRO A 190 -3.48 -15.82 -17.29
CA PRO A 190 -3.63 -15.54 -18.71
C PRO A 190 -3.33 -16.76 -19.52
N THR A 191 -4.35 -17.29 -20.21
CA THR A 191 -4.08 -18.24 -21.28
C THR A 191 -3.07 -17.53 -22.17
N PRO A 192 -1.86 -18.08 -22.35
CA PRO A 192 -0.79 -17.36 -23.03
C PRO A 192 -1.35 -16.99 -24.40
N THR A 193 -1.49 -15.69 -24.68
CA THR A 193 -1.68 -15.25 -26.05
C THR A 193 -0.42 -15.68 -26.79
N PRO A 194 -0.48 -16.64 -27.74
CA PRO A 194 0.67 -16.97 -28.53
C PRO A 194 0.91 -15.79 -29.46
N GLY A 195 1.88 -14.94 -29.11
CA GLY A 195 2.37 -13.85 -29.95
C GLY A 195 1.63 -12.53 -29.79
N GLY A 196 2.40 -11.47 -29.53
CA GLY A 196 1.96 -10.06 -29.43
C GLY A 196 1.75 -9.64 -27.97
N ASP A 197 2.75 -9.22 -27.20
CA ASP A 197 3.89 -8.37 -27.53
C ASP A 197 5.19 -8.92 -26.93
N MET A 198 6.17 -9.21 -27.78
CA MET A 198 7.54 -9.42 -27.33
C MET A 198 8.07 -8.11 -26.70
N PRO A 199 8.83 -8.18 -25.59
CA PRO A 199 9.36 -6.99 -24.94
C PRO A 199 10.27 -6.21 -25.89
N LYS A 200 10.12 -4.88 -25.97
CA LYS A 200 11.22 -4.04 -26.43
C LYS A 200 12.30 -4.08 -25.34
N SER A 201 13.48 -4.59 -25.69
CA SER A 201 14.63 -4.66 -24.78
C SER A 201 15.21 -3.27 -24.53
N VAL A 202 14.56 -2.48 -23.69
CA VAL A 202 15.14 -1.24 -23.16
C VAL A 202 15.89 -1.62 -21.89
N TRP A 203 17.21 -1.50 -21.93
CA TRP A 203 18.10 -1.82 -20.82
C TRP A 203 18.28 -0.60 -19.92
N LEU A 204 17.92 -0.75 -18.65
CA LEU A 204 18.13 0.28 -17.64
C LEU A 204 19.43 0.02 -16.88
N HIS A 205 20.48 0.80 -17.14
CA HIS A 205 21.73 0.78 -16.35
C HIS A 205 21.75 1.93 -15.33
N ASN A 206 22.71 1.88 -14.38
CA ASN A 206 22.79 2.88 -13.32
C ASN A 206 23.19 4.20 -13.98
N GLY A 207 22.43 5.27 -13.73
CA GLY A 207 22.66 6.57 -14.34
C GLY A 207 22.30 6.66 -15.83
N THR A 208 21.57 5.68 -16.38
CA THR A 208 21.03 5.77 -17.74
C THR A 208 19.76 6.61 -17.74
N HIS A 209 19.71 7.62 -18.61
CA HIS A 209 18.49 8.38 -18.88
C HIS A 209 17.58 7.51 -19.75
N SER A 210 16.42 7.14 -19.23
CA SER A 210 15.42 6.45 -20.02
C SER A 210 14.16 7.29 -20.09
N LYS A 211 13.85 7.74 -21.31
CA LYS A 211 12.47 8.11 -21.64
C LYS A 211 11.65 6.84 -21.51
N VAL A 212 10.98 6.67 -20.38
CA VAL A 212 10.01 5.60 -20.26
C VAL A 212 8.84 5.99 -21.16
N GLN A 213 8.76 5.36 -22.33
CA GLN A 213 7.59 5.55 -23.17
C GLN A 213 6.40 4.95 -22.43
N ARG A 214 5.34 5.76 -22.30
CA ARG A 214 4.12 5.39 -21.58
C ARG A 214 3.65 4.01 -22.03
N GLY A 215 3.46 3.10 -21.07
CA GLY A 215 2.97 1.75 -21.35
C GLY A 215 4.01 0.74 -21.87
N GLU A 216 5.31 1.06 -21.90
CA GLU A 216 6.35 0.09 -22.28
C GLU A 216 6.97 -0.62 -21.07
N TRP A 217 7.16 -1.94 -21.18
CA TRP A 217 7.88 -2.76 -20.20
C TRP A 217 9.37 -2.82 -20.54
N MET A 218 10.22 -2.56 -19.55
CA MET A 218 11.67 -2.51 -19.71
C MET A 218 12.36 -3.52 -18.80
N THR A 219 13.40 -4.19 -19.28
CA THR A 219 14.19 -5.12 -18.46
C THR A 219 15.21 -4.36 -17.63
N VAL A 220 15.26 -4.64 -16.32
CA VAL A 220 16.20 -4.01 -15.40
C VAL A 220 17.40 -4.94 -15.15
N ASP A 221 18.60 -4.50 -15.51
CA ASP A 221 19.83 -5.29 -15.40
C ASP A 221 20.39 -5.32 -13.97
N VAL A 222 19.75 -6.05 -13.07
CA VAL A 222 20.03 -6.01 -11.63
C VAL A 222 21.28 -6.77 -11.17
N THR A 223 21.90 -7.58 -12.03
CA THR A 223 23.06 -8.42 -11.68
C THR A 223 24.39 -7.98 -12.31
N ALA A 224 24.39 -6.92 -13.12
CA ALA A 224 25.56 -6.39 -13.84
C ALA A 224 26.21 -7.38 -14.83
N ASN A 225 25.57 -8.53 -15.06
CA ASN A 225 26.00 -9.54 -16.02
C ASN A 225 25.50 -9.25 -17.44
N HIS A 226 24.78 -8.15 -17.64
CA HIS A 226 24.24 -7.68 -18.91
C HIS A 226 23.23 -8.63 -19.57
N ASP A 227 22.63 -9.53 -18.79
CA ASP A 227 21.62 -10.48 -19.26
C ASP A 227 20.26 -10.31 -18.56
N GLY A 228 20.17 -9.45 -17.54
CA GLY A 228 18.94 -9.19 -16.78
C GLY A 228 18.49 -10.36 -15.89
N THR A 229 19.32 -11.39 -15.79
CA THR A 229 18.98 -12.62 -15.08
C THR A 229 19.22 -12.46 -13.58
N ILE A 230 18.15 -12.66 -12.79
CA ILE A 230 18.19 -12.71 -11.33
C ILE A 230 18.48 -14.13 -10.85
N VAL A 231 17.75 -15.10 -11.40
CA VAL A 231 17.96 -16.52 -11.12
C VAL A 231 18.61 -17.14 -12.34
N PRO A 232 19.90 -17.51 -12.27
CA PRO A 232 20.60 -18.08 -13.41
C PRO A 232 20.08 -19.48 -13.72
N PRO A 233 20.23 -19.94 -14.98
CA PRO A 233 19.92 -21.30 -15.36
C PRO A 233 20.75 -22.30 -14.55
N GLN A 234 20.08 -23.18 -13.78
CA GLN A 234 20.73 -24.26 -13.06
C GLN A 234 20.22 -25.62 -13.54
N ASN A 235 21.09 -26.63 -13.64
CA ASN A 235 20.69 -27.97 -14.06
C ASN A 235 20.02 -28.78 -12.94
N ARG A 236 19.05 -28.18 -12.25
CA ARG A 236 18.24 -28.81 -11.20
C ARG A 236 16.94 -28.03 -11.00
N ASP A 237 15.94 -28.72 -10.47
CA ASP A 237 14.77 -28.09 -9.87
C ASP A 237 15.17 -27.36 -8.59
N GLN A 238 14.60 -26.18 -8.37
CA GLN A 238 14.90 -25.37 -7.19
C GLN A 238 13.73 -24.47 -6.81
N TYR A 239 13.56 -24.24 -5.51
CA TYR A 239 12.73 -23.16 -5.03
C TYR A 239 13.57 -21.91 -4.89
N PHE A 240 12.93 -20.76 -5.05
CA PHE A 240 13.58 -19.47 -4.85
C PHE A 240 12.67 -18.50 -4.11
N THR A 241 13.30 -17.56 -3.41
CA THR A 241 12.72 -16.23 -3.18
C THR A 241 13.66 -15.20 -3.79
N SER A 242 13.10 -14.15 -4.35
CA SER A 242 13.81 -13.04 -4.97
C SER A 242 13.24 -11.73 -4.46
N ASN A 243 14.14 -10.78 -4.20
CA ASN A 243 13.81 -9.39 -3.86
C ASN A 243 14.61 -8.47 -4.78
N VAL A 244 13.93 -7.55 -5.45
CA VAL A 244 14.51 -6.48 -6.26
C VAL A 244 14.22 -5.17 -5.55
N LYS A 245 15.27 -4.42 -5.20
CA LYS A 245 15.16 -3.06 -4.66
C LYS A 245 15.65 -2.08 -5.70
N LEU A 246 14.89 -1.01 -5.93
CA LEU A 246 15.23 0.04 -6.90
C LEU A 246 15.18 1.39 -6.22
N GLN A 247 16.04 2.30 -6.64
CA GLN A 247 15.86 3.73 -6.46
C GLN A 247 15.60 4.34 -7.83
N VAL A 248 14.46 5.01 -7.97
CA VAL A 248 14.03 5.68 -9.20
C VAL A 248 13.94 7.17 -8.92
N SER A 249 14.71 7.97 -9.63
CA SER A 249 14.70 9.43 -9.58
C SER A 249 13.87 10.02 -10.71
N GLY A 250 13.39 11.26 -10.54
CA GLY A 250 12.57 11.94 -11.53
C GLY A 250 11.12 11.47 -11.59
N VAL A 251 10.66 10.72 -10.58
CA VAL A 251 9.28 10.26 -10.53
C VAL A 251 8.35 11.45 -10.33
N GLU A 252 7.43 11.66 -11.27
CA GLU A 252 6.41 12.69 -11.17
C GLU A 252 5.31 12.33 -10.16
N ALA A 253 4.57 13.35 -9.73
CA ALA A 253 3.45 13.17 -8.83
C ALA A 253 2.34 12.37 -9.51
N GLY A 254 1.98 11.21 -8.94
CA GLY A 254 0.94 10.34 -9.49
C GLY A 254 1.45 9.33 -10.52
N ALA A 255 2.76 9.25 -10.76
CA ALA A 255 3.31 8.17 -11.58
C ALA A 255 3.06 6.81 -10.92
N THR A 256 2.71 5.83 -11.75
CA THR A 256 2.59 4.43 -11.31
C THR A 256 3.79 3.66 -11.81
N ILE A 257 4.41 2.89 -10.93
CA ILE A 257 5.54 2.02 -11.27
C ILE A 257 5.13 0.57 -11.06
N ARG A 258 5.18 -0.22 -12.12
CA ARG A 258 4.87 -1.64 -12.09
C ARG A 258 6.15 -2.44 -12.24
N GLY A 259 6.22 -3.55 -11.51
CA GLY A 259 7.30 -4.51 -11.58
C GLY A 259 6.73 -5.89 -11.91
N ARG A 260 7.41 -6.65 -12.76
CA ARG A 260 7.06 -8.06 -12.99
C ARG A 260 8.28 -8.96 -13.06
N PHE A 261 8.13 -10.17 -12.56
CA PHE A 261 9.14 -11.22 -12.67
C PHE A 261 8.74 -12.20 -13.75
N LEU A 262 9.58 -12.41 -14.76
CA LEU A 262 9.32 -13.32 -15.88
C LEU A 262 10.23 -14.55 -15.78
N LYS A 263 9.65 -15.74 -15.89
CA LYS A 263 10.42 -16.97 -16.08
C LYS A 263 10.66 -17.24 -17.55
N PHE A 264 11.84 -17.71 -17.88
CA PHE A 264 12.22 -18.12 -19.23
C PHE A 264 12.67 -19.57 -19.23
N LYS A 265 12.25 -20.29 -20.25
CA LYS A 265 12.68 -21.65 -20.56
C LYS A 265 14.12 -21.64 -21.08
N PRO A 266 14.79 -22.81 -21.13
CA PRO A 266 16.17 -22.91 -21.61
C PRO A 266 16.37 -22.43 -23.07
N ASN A 267 15.31 -22.44 -23.87
CA ASN A 267 15.32 -21.96 -25.25
C ASN A 267 15.05 -20.45 -25.39
N GLY A 268 14.90 -19.72 -24.27
CA GLY A 268 14.61 -18.29 -24.25
C GLY A 268 13.13 -17.93 -24.39
N ASP A 269 12.23 -18.91 -24.48
CA ASP A 269 10.79 -18.64 -24.52
C ASP A 269 10.26 -18.33 -23.11
N PRO A 270 9.24 -17.46 -22.98
CA PRO A 270 8.54 -17.27 -21.72
C PRO A 270 7.98 -18.60 -21.18
N ASP A 271 8.23 -18.89 -19.89
CA ASP A 271 7.74 -20.09 -19.20
C ASP A 271 6.35 -19.89 -18.58
N GLY A 272 5.59 -18.89 -19.04
CA GLY A 272 4.22 -18.56 -18.61
C GLY A 272 4.07 -18.13 -17.13
N GLY A 273 5.03 -18.45 -16.27
CA GLY A 273 5.06 -18.07 -14.87
C GLY A 273 5.61 -16.67 -14.68
N TYR A 274 4.78 -15.76 -14.19
CA TYR A 274 5.21 -14.44 -13.77
C TYR A 274 4.45 -13.91 -12.57
N SER A 275 5.09 -13.00 -11.84
CA SER A 275 4.50 -12.27 -10.71
C SER A 275 4.55 -10.80 -11.03
N GLU A 276 3.40 -10.12 -11.06
CA GLU A 276 3.30 -8.69 -11.29
C GLU A 276 2.91 -7.99 -9.99
N VAL A 277 3.54 -6.85 -9.73
CA VAL A 277 3.35 -6.02 -8.54
C VAL A 277 3.28 -4.57 -9.01
N GLU A 278 2.26 -3.85 -8.58
CA GLU A 278 2.05 -2.43 -8.91
C GLU A 278 2.32 -1.58 -7.68
N GLN A 279 3.08 -0.48 -7.85
CA GLN A 279 3.38 0.48 -6.81
C GLN A 279 3.09 1.90 -7.29
N ILE A 280 2.33 2.65 -6.51
CA ILE A 280 2.19 4.10 -6.73
C ILE A 280 3.43 4.77 -6.14
N SER A 281 4.24 5.38 -7.00
CA SER A 281 5.53 5.91 -6.61
C SER A 281 5.40 7.27 -5.91
N THR A 282 6.35 7.60 -5.03
CA THR A 282 6.47 8.93 -4.41
C THR A 282 7.21 9.89 -5.35
N VAL A 283 6.99 11.21 -5.20
CA VAL A 283 7.65 12.21 -6.06
C VAL A 283 9.15 12.28 -5.82
N GLY A 284 9.92 12.56 -6.86
CA GLY A 284 11.37 12.73 -6.78
C GLY A 284 12.10 11.40 -6.74
N ASP A 285 12.84 11.14 -5.67
CA ASP A 285 13.60 9.91 -5.45
C ASP A 285 12.75 8.89 -4.68
N SER A 286 12.33 7.84 -5.37
CA SER A 286 11.52 6.75 -4.82
C SER A 286 12.31 5.48 -4.64
N PHE A 287 12.15 4.85 -3.47
CA PHE A 287 12.71 3.54 -3.16
C PHE A 287 11.61 2.48 -3.25
N LEU A 288 11.81 1.51 -4.13
CA LEU A 288 10.82 0.49 -4.47
C LEU A 288 11.37 -0.89 -4.14
N GLY A 289 10.48 -1.79 -3.70
CA GLY A 289 10.80 -3.18 -3.40
C GLY A 289 9.81 -4.12 -4.08
N PHE A 290 10.33 -5.09 -4.84
CA PHE A 290 9.55 -6.10 -5.54
C PHE A 290 10.02 -7.48 -5.10
N SER A 291 9.10 -8.38 -4.83
CA SER A 291 9.44 -9.73 -4.37
C SER A 291 8.70 -10.79 -5.18
N ALA A 292 9.36 -11.91 -5.40
CA ALA A 292 8.74 -13.10 -5.99
C ALA A 292 9.33 -14.35 -5.36
N CYS A 293 8.51 -15.39 -5.19
CA CYS A 293 8.99 -16.71 -4.82
C CYS A 293 8.36 -17.76 -5.73
N GLY A 294 8.96 -18.94 -5.78
CA GLY A 294 8.36 -20.07 -6.49
C GLY A 294 9.36 -21.15 -6.87
N HIS A 295 8.89 -22.03 -7.75
CA HIS A 295 9.68 -23.13 -8.31
C HIS A 295 10.30 -22.76 -9.66
N MET A 296 11.51 -23.23 -9.93
CA MET A 296 12.22 -23.08 -11.20
C MET A 296 12.57 -24.44 -11.78
N ASN A 297 12.16 -24.67 -13.03
CA ASN A 297 12.52 -25.85 -13.80
C ASN A 297 14.03 -25.84 -14.14
N PRO A 298 14.63 -27.01 -14.44
CA PRO A 298 16.04 -27.07 -14.80
C PRO A 298 16.34 -26.20 -16.02
N LYS A 299 17.39 -25.39 -15.91
CA LYS A 299 17.90 -24.45 -16.91
C LYS A 299 16.93 -23.32 -17.26
N ALA A 300 15.86 -23.12 -16.47
CA ALA A 300 15.05 -21.92 -16.57
C ALA A 300 15.75 -20.74 -15.89
N SER A 301 15.43 -19.51 -16.32
CA SER A 301 15.92 -18.28 -15.69
C SER A 301 14.78 -17.36 -15.24
N LEU A 302 15.08 -16.45 -14.32
CA LEU A 302 14.15 -15.42 -13.85
C LEU A 302 14.70 -14.04 -14.18
N MET A 303 13.87 -13.16 -14.72
CA MET A 303 14.20 -11.77 -14.99
C MET A 303 13.19 -10.83 -14.33
N PHE A 304 13.58 -9.57 -14.11
CA PHE A 304 12.67 -8.53 -13.63
C PHE A 304 12.50 -7.41 -14.66
N GLN A 305 11.26 -6.97 -14.83
CA GLN A 305 10.91 -5.85 -15.68
C GLN A 305 10.16 -4.79 -14.90
N MET A 306 10.30 -3.55 -15.35
CA MET A 306 9.63 -2.39 -14.79
C MET A 306 8.92 -1.61 -15.90
N GLN A 307 7.78 -1.03 -15.55
CA GLN A 307 7.05 -0.04 -16.34
C GLN A 307 6.80 1.18 -15.47
N VAL A 308 6.91 2.38 -16.04
CA VAL A 308 6.56 3.62 -15.36
C VAL A 308 5.50 4.33 -16.21
N ASP A 309 4.33 4.53 -15.64
CA ASP A 309 3.23 5.25 -16.27
C ASP A 309 3.19 6.68 -15.73
N GLY A 310 3.60 7.64 -16.57
CA GLY A 310 3.67 9.08 -16.29
C GLY A 310 4.07 9.91 -17.52
N SER A 311 4.15 11.23 -17.38
CA SER A 311 4.48 12.20 -18.43
C SER A 311 5.95 12.67 -18.45
N GLY A 312 6.75 12.31 -17.44
CA GLY A 312 8.16 12.71 -17.27
C GLY A 312 9.20 11.60 -17.47
N ASP A 313 10.46 12.00 -17.60
CA ASP A 313 11.61 11.09 -17.65
C ASP A 313 11.90 10.50 -16.26
N ALA A 314 12.10 9.18 -16.17
CA ALA A 314 12.46 8.50 -14.92
C ALA A 314 13.84 7.84 -15.05
N ILE A 315 14.64 7.91 -13.98
CA ILE A 315 16.02 7.42 -13.97
C ILE A 315 16.16 6.37 -12.89
N VAL A 316 16.55 5.14 -13.25
CA VAL A 316 16.99 4.15 -12.25
C VAL A 316 18.39 4.53 -11.79
N VAL A 317 18.49 5.07 -10.57
CA VAL A 317 19.75 5.55 -10.00
C VAL A 317 20.48 4.49 -9.20
N ASN A 318 19.74 3.55 -8.59
CA ASN A 318 20.31 2.41 -7.90
C ASN A 318 19.41 1.19 -8.01
N ARG A 319 20.00 0.00 -7.91
CA ARG A 319 19.27 -1.27 -7.92
C ARG A 319 20.07 -2.38 -7.27
N THR A 320 19.38 -3.25 -6.56
CA THR A 320 19.94 -4.52 -6.08
C THR A 320 18.92 -5.62 -6.27
N ALA A 321 19.40 -6.83 -6.56
CA ALA A 321 18.59 -8.02 -6.51
C ALA A 321 19.26 -9.06 -5.61
N GLU A 322 18.44 -9.68 -4.77
CA GLU A 322 18.84 -10.78 -3.92
C GLU A 322 17.95 -11.97 -4.27
N ALA A 323 18.55 -13.14 -4.46
CA ALA A 323 17.82 -14.38 -4.65
C ALA A 323 18.42 -15.47 -3.76
N LEU A 324 17.55 -16.14 -3.00
CA LEU A 324 17.89 -17.29 -2.17
C LEU A 324 17.28 -18.55 -2.81
N TYR A 325 18.03 -19.64 -2.77
CA TYR A 325 17.67 -20.91 -3.40
C TYR A 325 17.70 -22.04 -2.37
N TRP A 326 16.76 -22.98 -2.47
CA TRP A 326 16.73 -24.20 -1.66
C TRP A 326 16.02 -25.36 -2.36
#